data_AF-A0A553GSQ0-F1
#
_entry.id   AF-A0A553GSQ0-F1
#
_cell.length_a   1.000
_cell.length_b   1.000
_cell.length_c   1.000
_cell.angle_alpha   90.00
_cell.angle_beta   90.00
_cell.angle_gamma   90.00
#
_symmetry.space_group_name_H-M   'P 1'
#
loop_
_entity.id
_entity.type
_entity.pdbx_description
1 polymer ?
#
loop_
_entity_poly.entity_id
_entity_poly.type
_entity_poly.pdbx_seq_one_letter_code
_entity_poly.pdbx_strand_id
1 'polypeptide(L)'
;MMNSRYQLPTPLSGRIDSTSDQEAFRWHQIIKPINLNEPIQFEKTAINICFLGFCSDEGVKRNMGRVGAAKGPASIRKEMANWPANCLPHVQLFDAGDITCDDGNLEEAQEQLAVAVNKIHQAGLFTILLGGGHEIALGHFNGIRESLDEAPAIINFDAHLDLRPVIDKGSSGTMFNQIHRICEDKKEDFNYLCIGAQTYANTQSLFNKANEIGAQYILAKDISTSSYNKIEEQISNYIKDKNQIYLTICSDVLSAAHAPGVSAVQPFGLDPDMVLQLIKSIIHSGKLCSLDIAEVSPRFDADNRTAKLVAVYIYAVINSMIEQKLNQSY
;
A
#
# COMPACT_ATOMS: atom_id res chain seq x y z
N MET A 1 -18.92 -15.21 1.22
CA MET A 1 -17.78 -16.03 1.73
C MET A 1 -16.60 -15.82 0.80
N MET A 2 -15.37 -15.93 1.29
CA MET A 2 -14.17 -15.94 0.46
C MET A 2 -14.12 -17.20 -0.40
N ASN A 3 -13.58 -17.12 -1.61
CA ASN A 3 -13.41 -18.28 -2.49
C ASN A 3 -12.05 -18.99 -2.28
N SER A 4 -11.70 -19.90 -3.19
CA SER A 4 -10.46 -20.70 -3.13
C SER A 4 -9.16 -19.91 -3.28
N ARG A 5 -9.19 -18.63 -3.70
CA ARG A 5 -8.00 -17.76 -3.77
C ARG A 5 -7.56 -17.25 -2.41
N TYR A 6 -8.46 -17.29 -1.44
CA TYR A 6 -8.18 -16.86 -0.07
C TYR A 6 -7.44 -17.95 0.70
N GLN A 7 -6.25 -17.60 1.18
CA GLN A 7 -5.42 -18.46 2.00
C GLN A 7 -5.36 -17.90 3.42
N LEU A 8 -5.54 -18.78 4.41
CA LEU A 8 -5.44 -18.42 5.81
C LEU A 8 -4.00 -17.99 6.17
N PRO A 9 -3.84 -17.09 7.16
CA PRO A 9 -2.54 -16.65 7.61
C PRO A 9 -1.70 -17.82 8.12
N THR A 10 -0.41 -17.80 7.75
CA THR A 10 0.57 -18.73 8.32
C THR A 10 1.14 -18.15 9.61
N PRO A 11 1.29 -18.94 10.69
CA PRO A 11 1.90 -18.43 11.93
C PRO A 11 3.27 -17.80 11.69
N LEU A 12 3.42 -16.54 12.13
CA LEU A 12 4.71 -15.88 12.15
C LEU A 12 5.56 -16.47 13.28
N SER A 13 6.88 -16.47 13.08
CA SER A 13 7.83 -16.87 14.11
C SER A 13 9.04 -15.94 14.10
N GLY A 14 9.68 -15.84 15.26
CA GLY A 14 10.81 -14.96 15.45
C GLY A 14 11.51 -15.20 16.78
N ARG A 15 12.42 -14.29 17.11
CA ARG A 15 13.08 -14.20 18.41
C ARG A 15 12.04 -13.99 19.50
N ILE A 16 12.22 -14.65 20.63
CA ILE A 16 11.41 -14.46 21.83
C ILE A 16 12.35 -13.99 22.92
N ASP A 17 12.18 -12.74 23.36
CA ASP A 17 12.93 -12.19 24.49
C ASP A 17 12.24 -12.50 25.83
N SER A 18 10.90 -12.61 25.82
CA SER A 18 10.10 -13.08 26.95
C SER A 18 8.80 -13.73 26.48
N THR A 19 8.29 -14.70 27.25
CA THR A 19 6.98 -15.33 27.05
C THR A 19 5.89 -14.77 27.97
N SER A 20 6.27 -13.94 28.95
CA SER A 20 5.34 -13.39 29.96
C SER A 20 5.39 -11.87 30.07
N ASP A 21 6.51 -11.24 29.71
CA ASP A 21 6.67 -9.78 29.77
C ASP A 21 6.30 -9.15 28.43
N GLN A 22 5.17 -8.44 28.40
CA GLN A 22 4.65 -7.80 27.20
C GLN A 22 5.57 -6.69 26.67
N GLU A 23 6.37 -6.06 27.52
CA GLU A 23 7.33 -5.02 27.09
C GLU A 23 8.47 -5.60 26.23
N ALA A 24 8.72 -6.90 26.37
CA ALA A 24 9.71 -7.65 25.59
C ALA A 24 9.09 -8.43 24.42
N PHE A 25 7.79 -8.25 24.14
CA PHE A 25 7.14 -8.94 23.03
C PHE A 25 7.58 -8.39 21.68
N ARG A 26 7.48 -9.25 20.68
CA ARG A 26 7.66 -8.91 19.27
C ARG A 26 6.37 -9.09 18.49
N TRP A 27 6.32 -8.52 17.29
CA TRP A 27 5.12 -8.53 16.44
C TRP A 27 4.58 -9.94 16.18
N HIS A 28 5.44 -10.94 15.95
CA HIS A 28 4.98 -12.32 15.80
C HIS A 28 4.22 -12.88 17.01
N GLN A 29 4.43 -12.32 18.21
CA GLN A 29 3.72 -12.71 19.44
C GLN A 29 2.37 -11.99 19.60
N ILE A 30 2.14 -10.86 18.89
CA ILE A 30 0.98 -9.99 19.10
C ILE A 30 0.06 -9.89 17.87
N ILE A 31 0.56 -10.21 16.67
CA ILE A 31 -0.26 -10.27 15.45
C ILE A 31 -1.20 -11.48 15.57
N LYS A 32 -2.50 -11.19 15.56
CA LYS A 32 -3.54 -12.22 15.68
C LYS A 32 -3.99 -12.67 14.28
N PRO A 33 -3.86 -13.97 13.94
CA PRO A 33 -4.42 -14.47 12.69
C PRO A 33 -5.96 -14.39 12.72
N ILE A 34 -6.57 -13.98 11.62
CA ILE A 34 -8.03 -13.95 11.46
C ILE A 34 -8.47 -14.69 10.18
N ASN A 35 -9.68 -15.24 10.21
CA ASN A 35 -10.33 -15.87 9.07
C ASN A 35 -11.46 -14.95 8.56
N LEU A 36 -11.36 -14.45 7.33
CA LEU A 36 -12.37 -13.56 6.74
C LEU A 36 -13.72 -14.25 6.43
N ASN A 37 -13.84 -15.56 6.68
CA ASN A 37 -15.12 -16.28 6.66
C ASN A 37 -15.82 -16.32 8.03
N GLU A 38 -15.17 -15.81 9.08
CA GLU A 38 -15.68 -15.77 10.45
C GLU A 38 -15.85 -14.32 10.92
N PRO A 39 -16.71 -14.06 11.93
CA PRO A 39 -16.83 -12.73 12.52
C PRO A 39 -15.51 -12.25 13.14
N ILE A 40 -15.10 -11.02 12.82
CA ILE A 40 -13.87 -10.41 13.35
C ILE A 40 -14.18 -9.77 14.72
N GLN A 41 -13.43 -10.14 15.75
CA GLN A 41 -13.58 -9.62 17.12
C GLN A 41 -12.34 -8.86 17.56
N PHE A 42 -12.52 -7.66 18.08
CA PHE A 42 -11.44 -6.79 18.51
C PHE A 42 -11.93 -5.74 19.54
N GLU A 43 -10.98 -5.06 20.17
CA GLU A 43 -11.24 -4.00 21.15
C GLU A 43 -11.36 -2.64 20.44
N LYS A 44 -12.48 -1.95 20.66
CA LYS A 44 -12.77 -0.68 19.96
C LYS A 44 -11.94 0.51 20.44
N THR A 45 -11.24 0.39 21.57
CA THR A 45 -10.43 1.46 22.17
C THR A 45 -9.07 1.62 21.48
N ALA A 46 -8.51 0.53 20.94
CA ALA A 46 -7.25 0.52 20.23
C ALA A 46 -7.42 0.98 18.76
N ILE A 47 -6.31 1.29 18.09
CA ILE A 47 -6.25 1.31 16.62
C ILE A 47 -6.20 -0.14 16.16
N ASN A 48 -7.08 -0.53 15.24
CA ASN A 48 -7.17 -1.91 14.77
C ASN A 48 -6.67 -1.97 13.33
N ILE A 49 -5.56 -2.68 13.11
CA ILE A 49 -4.88 -2.75 11.81
C ILE A 49 -4.86 -4.19 11.34
N CYS A 50 -5.29 -4.41 10.10
CA CYS A 50 -5.28 -5.72 9.46
C CYS A 50 -4.34 -5.73 8.27
N PHE A 51 -3.38 -6.65 8.29
CA PHE A 51 -2.59 -7.01 7.13
C PHE A 51 -3.33 -7.99 6.24
N LEU A 52 -3.23 -7.83 4.93
CA LEU A 52 -3.71 -8.79 3.93
C LEU A 52 -2.72 -8.79 2.76
N GLY A 53 -2.26 -9.97 2.34
CA GLY A 53 -1.34 -10.07 1.22
C GLY A 53 -2.06 -10.25 -0.11
N PHE A 54 -1.50 -9.67 -1.17
CA PHE A 54 -1.89 -9.96 -2.54
C PHE A 54 -0.74 -10.62 -3.28
N CYS A 55 -0.76 -11.95 -3.34
CA CYS A 55 0.29 -12.77 -3.93
C CYS A 55 0.08 -12.88 -5.46
N SER A 56 0.32 -11.79 -6.18
CA SER A 56 0.22 -11.71 -7.65
C SER A 56 1.37 -10.91 -8.25
N ASP A 57 1.90 -11.38 -9.37
CA ASP A 57 2.74 -10.61 -10.31
C ASP A 57 2.30 -10.84 -11.77
N GLU A 58 1.06 -11.30 -11.97
CA GLU A 58 0.49 -11.50 -13.30
C GLU A 58 0.32 -10.16 -14.03
N GLY A 59 -0.04 -9.08 -13.32
CA GLY A 59 -0.09 -7.74 -13.89
C GLY A 59 1.29 -7.23 -14.28
N VAL A 60 2.32 -7.52 -13.47
CA VAL A 60 3.73 -7.21 -13.80
C VAL A 60 4.13 -7.91 -15.09
N LYS A 61 3.83 -9.20 -15.21
CA LYS A 61 4.08 -10.00 -16.41
C LYS A 61 3.36 -9.43 -17.63
N ARG A 62 2.08 -9.08 -17.51
CA ARG A 62 1.28 -8.46 -18.58
C ARG A 62 1.82 -7.08 -18.99
N ASN A 63 2.44 -6.36 -18.06
CA ASN A 63 3.11 -5.07 -18.30
C ASN A 63 4.57 -5.22 -18.76
N MET A 64 5.01 -6.44 -19.12
CA MET A 64 6.39 -6.75 -19.56
C MET A 64 7.48 -6.48 -18.51
N GLY A 65 7.10 -6.47 -17.22
CA GLY A 65 8.02 -6.35 -16.10
C GLY A 65 8.69 -7.67 -15.72
N ARG A 66 9.54 -7.62 -14.68
CA ARG A 66 10.26 -8.77 -14.14
C ARG A 66 9.47 -9.38 -12.97
N VAL A 67 8.90 -10.57 -13.20
CA VAL A 67 8.14 -11.32 -12.18
C VAL A 67 8.98 -11.68 -10.95
N GLY A 68 8.29 -11.82 -9.81
CA GLY A 68 8.84 -12.11 -8.49
C GLY A 68 8.06 -11.42 -7.36
N ALA A 69 7.25 -10.41 -7.69
CA ALA A 69 6.49 -9.65 -6.71
C ALA A 69 5.41 -10.50 -6.00
N ALA A 70 4.92 -11.59 -6.59
CA ALA A 70 4.00 -12.51 -5.90
C ALA A 70 4.56 -13.10 -4.59
N LYS A 71 5.87 -13.01 -4.34
CA LYS A 71 6.53 -13.41 -3.09
C LYS A 71 6.80 -12.25 -2.12
N GLY A 72 6.49 -11.01 -2.51
CA GLY A 72 6.60 -9.80 -1.69
C GLY A 72 5.85 -9.88 -0.36
N PRO A 73 4.59 -10.36 -0.31
CA PRO A 73 3.83 -10.40 0.94
C PRO A 73 4.53 -11.25 2.01
N ALA A 74 5.05 -12.42 1.61
CA ALA A 74 5.77 -13.32 2.50
C ALA A 74 7.12 -12.75 2.95
N SER A 75 7.87 -12.07 2.07
CA SER A 75 9.16 -11.47 2.45
C SER A 75 8.97 -10.30 3.42
N ILE A 76 7.97 -9.44 3.19
CA ILE A 76 7.67 -8.32 4.08
C ILE A 76 7.23 -8.84 5.46
N ARG A 77 6.35 -9.85 5.50
CA ARG A 77 5.93 -10.49 6.76
C ARG A 77 7.10 -11.07 7.55
N LYS A 78 8.07 -11.68 6.86
CA LYS A 78 9.27 -12.21 7.51
C LYS A 78 10.07 -11.10 8.21
N GLU A 79 10.23 -9.96 7.55
CA GLU A 79 10.99 -8.84 8.11
C GLU A 79 10.21 -8.09 9.21
N MET A 80 8.87 -8.12 9.20
CA MET A 80 8.05 -7.53 10.27
C MET A 80 7.95 -8.40 11.55
N ALA A 81 8.16 -9.71 11.45
CA ALA A 81 7.91 -10.65 12.54
C ALA A 81 8.70 -10.32 13.83
N ASN A 82 9.94 -9.86 13.69
CA ASN A 82 10.85 -9.60 14.80
C ASN A 82 10.80 -8.17 15.36
N TRP A 83 9.85 -7.32 14.96
CA TRP A 83 9.81 -5.95 15.49
C TRP A 83 9.34 -5.92 16.94
N PRO A 84 9.91 -5.05 17.79
CA PRO A 84 9.41 -4.84 19.14
C PRO A 84 7.93 -4.40 19.14
N ALA A 85 7.15 -4.91 20.08
CA ALA A 85 5.73 -4.60 20.28
C ALA A 85 5.50 -3.27 21.03
N ASN A 86 6.32 -2.26 20.77
CA ASN A 86 6.27 -0.95 21.43
C ASN A 86 4.98 -0.15 21.12
N CYS A 87 4.14 -0.66 20.21
CA CYS A 87 2.84 -0.10 19.87
C CYS A 87 1.73 -0.46 20.87
N LEU A 88 1.97 -1.39 21.81
CA LEU A 88 1.01 -1.74 22.86
C LEU A 88 0.92 -0.63 23.94
N PRO A 89 -0.26 -0.43 24.55
CA PRO A 89 -1.56 -1.07 24.26
C PRO A 89 -2.36 -0.35 23.15
N HIS A 90 -1.74 0.61 22.44
CA HIS A 90 -2.44 1.53 21.54
C HIS A 90 -2.96 0.87 20.26
N VAL A 91 -2.39 -0.26 19.84
CA VAL A 91 -2.70 -0.95 18.58
C VAL A 91 -3.02 -2.43 18.80
N GLN A 92 -4.01 -2.95 18.05
CA GLN A 92 -4.19 -4.37 17.81
C GLN A 92 -3.85 -4.68 16.35
N LEU A 93 -2.98 -5.68 16.14
CA LEU A 93 -2.53 -6.11 14.82
C LEU A 93 -3.18 -7.45 14.46
N PHE A 94 -3.68 -7.54 13.24
CA PHE A 94 -4.30 -8.74 12.69
C PHE A 94 -3.64 -9.12 11.36
N ASP A 95 -3.60 -10.42 11.05
CA ASP A 95 -3.21 -10.91 9.73
C ASP A 95 -4.36 -11.74 9.16
N ALA A 96 -4.91 -11.28 8.05
CA ALA A 96 -5.98 -11.97 7.35
C ALA A 96 -5.49 -13.05 6.38
N GLY A 97 -4.18 -13.21 6.20
CA GLY A 97 -3.62 -14.13 5.22
C GLY A 97 -3.50 -13.49 3.83
N ASP A 98 -3.76 -14.24 2.77
CA ASP A 98 -3.43 -13.83 1.40
C ASP A 98 -4.56 -14.08 0.41
N ILE A 99 -4.59 -13.29 -0.67
CA ILE A 99 -5.31 -13.56 -1.91
C ILE A 99 -4.28 -13.90 -2.99
N THR A 100 -4.44 -15.05 -3.68
CA THR A 100 -3.47 -15.51 -4.70
C THR A 100 -3.98 -15.43 -6.14
N CYS A 101 -3.05 -15.28 -7.07
CA CYS A 101 -3.29 -15.28 -8.51
C CYS A 101 -2.35 -16.26 -9.23
N ASP A 102 -2.59 -17.56 -9.04
CA ASP A 102 -1.71 -18.62 -9.57
C ASP A 102 -2.14 -19.15 -10.95
N ASP A 103 -3.31 -18.75 -11.44
CA ASP A 103 -3.95 -19.24 -12.68
C ASP A 103 -3.99 -18.19 -13.80
N GLY A 104 -3.41 -17.02 -13.57
CA GLY A 104 -3.38 -15.91 -14.53
C GLY A 104 -4.70 -15.13 -14.65
N ASN A 105 -5.73 -15.45 -13.86
CA ASN A 105 -6.97 -14.68 -13.83
C ASN A 105 -6.88 -13.52 -12.83
N LEU A 106 -6.13 -12.50 -13.22
CA LEU A 106 -5.87 -11.30 -12.41
C LEU A 106 -7.17 -10.58 -12.04
N GLU A 107 -8.12 -10.49 -12.96
CA GLU A 107 -9.38 -9.80 -12.79
C GLU A 107 -10.18 -10.40 -11.61
N GLU A 108 -10.35 -11.72 -11.59
CA GLU A 108 -11.01 -12.40 -10.48
C GLU A 108 -10.22 -12.29 -9.17
N ALA A 109 -8.88 -12.33 -9.24
CA ALA A 109 -8.04 -12.13 -8.06
C ALA A 109 -8.21 -10.73 -7.45
N GLN A 110 -8.32 -9.69 -8.28
CA GLN A 110 -8.60 -8.31 -7.85
C GLN A 110 -10.02 -8.17 -7.29
N GLU A 111 -11.01 -8.85 -7.86
CA GLU A 111 -12.37 -8.90 -7.30
C GLU A 111 -12.39 -9.56 -5.92
N GLN A 112 -11.69 -10.68 -5.74
CA GLN A 112 -11.58 -11.33 -4.43
C GLN A 112 -10.81 -10.48 -3.42
N LEU A 113 -9.79 -9.76 -3.87
CA LEU A 113 -9.11 -8.77 -3.04
C LEU A 113 -10.06 -7.66 -2.59
N ALA A 114 -10.87 -7.12 -3.50
CA ALA A 114 -11.87 -6.10 -3.18
C ALA A 114 -12.89 -6.61 -2.13
N VAL A 115 -13.37 -7.84 -2.27
CA VAL A 115 -14.26 -8.49 -1.29
C VAL A 115 -13.59 -8.62 0.07
N ALA A 116 -12.31 -9.03 0.11
CA ALA A 116 -11.56 -9.17 1.36
C ALA A 116 -11.35 -7.82 2.06
N VAL A 117 -10.89 -6.81 1.32
CA VAL A 117 -10.72 -5.43 1.81
C VAL A 117 -12.03 -4.88 2.35
N ASN A 118 -13.13 -5.02 1.59
CA ASN A 118 -14.44 -4.51 2.01
C ASN A 118 -14.88 -5.12 3.34
N LYS A 119 -14.69 -6.44 3.54
CA LYS A 119 -14.99 -7.10 4.82
C LYS A 119 -14.18 -6.55 5.99
N ILE A 120 -12.88 -6.30 5.78
CA ILE A 120 -11.99 -5.73 6.80
C ILE A 120 -12.45 -4.31 7.15
N HIS A 121 -12.74 -3.49 6.15
CA HIS A 121 -13.22 -2.12 6.34
C HIS A 121 -14.59 -2.06 7.04
N GLN A 122 -15.55 -2.89 6.62
CA GLN A 122 -16.88 -2.98 7.25
C GLN A 122 -16.81 -3.45 8.70
N ALA A 123 -15.80 -4.25 9.05
CA ALA A 123 -15.53 -4.60 10.43
C ALA A 123 -14.94 -3.44 11.24
N GLY A 124 -14.45 -2.37 10.61
CA GLY A 124 -13.88 -1.19 11.26
C GLY A 124 -12.37 -1.27 11.48
N LEU A 125 -11.66 -2.12 10.72
CA LEU A 125 -10.21 -2.23 10.77
C LEU A 125 -9.58 -1.40 9.63
N PHE A 126 -8.44 -0.77 9.92
CA PHE A 126 -7.59 -0.14 8.93
C PHE A 126 -6.83 -1.21 8.15
N THR A 127 -6.88 -1.18 6.82
CA THR A 127 -6.22 -2.20 5.99
C THR A 127 -4.83 -1.73 5.56
N ILE A 128 -3.84 -2.61 5.75
CA ILE A 128 -2.52 -2.47 5.12
C ILE A 128 -2.33 -3.67 4.19
N LEU A 129 -2.37 -3.43 2.88
CA LEU A 129 -2.06 -4.51 1.95
C LEU A 129 -0.56 -4.66 1.72
N LEU A 130 -0.11 -5.91 1.76
CA LEU A 130 1.23 -6.30 1.40
C LEU A 130 1.16 -6.84 -0.03
N GLY A 131 1.73 -6.12 -0.97
CA GLY A 131 1.53 -6.42 -2.38
C GLY A 131 2.56 -7.33 -2.99
N GLY A 132 2.13 -7.88 -4.13
CA GLY A 132 3.00 -8.16 -5.25
C GLY A 132 3.02 -6.98 -6.20
N GLY A 133 2.63 -7.15 -7.46
CA GLY A 133 2.67 -6.05 -8.42
C GLY A 133 1.67 -4.94 -8.12
N HIS A 134 1.87 -3.76 -8.73
CA HIS A 134 1.05 -2.57 -8.48
C HIS A 134 -0.39 -2.69 -9.00
N GLU A 135 -0.71 -3.76 -9.73
CA GLU A 135 -2.09 -4.19 -10.01
C GLU A 135 -2.96 -4.36 -8.74
N ILE A 136 -2.35 -4.48 -7.55
CA ILE A 136 -3.04 -4.52 -6.27
C ILE A 136 -3.98 -3.33 -6.06
N ALA A 137 -3.62 -2.16 -6.57
CA ALA A 137 -4.32 -0.91 -6.28
C ALA A 137 -5.75 -0.91 -6.82
N LEU A 138 -6.04 -1.63 -7.91
CA LEU A 138 -7.41 -1.74 -8.44
C LEU A 138 -8.33 -2.49 -7.46
N GLY A 139 -7.90 -3.66 -7.00
CA GLY A 139 -8.68 -4.45 -6.04
C GLY A 139 -8.81 -3.75 -4.70
N HIS A 140 -7.74 -3.07 -4.26
CA HIS A 140 -7.75 -2.29 -3.03
C HIS A 140 -8.73 -1.12 -3.10
N PHE A 141 -8.63 -0.28 -4.13
CA PHE A 141 -9.54 0.85 -4.36
C PHE A 141 -11.00 0.39 -4.39
N ASN A 142 -11.31 -0.66 -5.14
CA ASN A 142 -12.67 -1.18 -5.23
C ASN A 142 -13.20 -1.64 -3.87
N GLY A 143 -12.39 -2.36 -3.08
CA GLY A 143 -12.80 -2.80 -1.75
C GLY A 143 -13.06 -1.64 -0.77
N ILE A 144 -12.18 -0.62 -0.79
CA ILE A 144 -12.35 0.60 0.01
C ILE A 144 -13.60 1.34 -0.45
N ARG A 145 -13.76 1.59 -1.75
CA ARG A 145 -14.89 2.32 -2.32
C ARG A 145 -16.22 1.71 -1.91
N GLU A 146 -16.36 0.38 -1.95
CA GLU A 146 -17.59 -0.30 -1.52
C GLU A 146 -17.88 -0.18 -0.01
N SER A 147 -16.93 0.34 0.79
CA SER A 147 -17.11 0.62 2.22
C SER A 147 -17.31 2.10 2.56
N LEU A 148 -17.20 2.98 1.57
CA LEU A 148 -17.32 4.43 1.72
C LEU A 148 -18.53 4.96 0.95
N ASP A 149 -18.94 6.19 1.26
CA ASP A 149 -20.02 6.87 0.50
C ASP A 149 -19.52 7.43 -0.83
N GLU A 150 -18.24 7.79 -0.93
CA GLU A 150 -17.59 8.36 -2.11
C GLU A 150 -16.21 7.72 -2.38
N ALA A 151 -15.68 7.90 -3.58
CA ALA A 151 -14.32 7.48 -3.91
C ALA A 151 -13.28 8.19 -3.04
N PRO A 152 -12.34 7.45 -2.42
CA PRO A 152 -11.22 8.07 -1.73
C PRO A 152 -10.29 8.74 -2.75
N ALA A 153 -9.68 9.86 -2.36
CA ALA A 153 -8.61 10.46 -3.15
C ALA A 153 -7.33 9.62 -3.04
N ILE A 154 -6.64 9.45 -4.16
CA ILE A 154 -5.50 8.55 -4.27
C ILE A 154 -4.22 9.36 -4.23
N ILE A 155 -3.32 9.03 -3.29
CA ILE A 155 -1.94 9.47 -3.29
C ILE A 155 -1.07 8.26 -3.60
N ASN A 156 -0.37 8.30 -4.73
CA ASN A 156 0.52 7.26 -5.21
C ASN A 156 1.98 7.73 -5.15
N PHE A 157 2.82 7.06 -4.37
CA PHE A 157 4.27 7.26 -4.46
C PHE A 157 4.86 6.28 -5.49
N ASP A 158 5.27 6.80 -6.64
CA ASP A 158 5.63 5.98 -7.80
C ASP A 158 6.53 6.73 -8.78
N ALA A 159 7.46 6.01 -9.41
CA ALA A 159 8.23 6.54 -10.53
C ALA A 159 7.39 6.60 -11.82
N HIS A 160 6.33 5.81 -11.91
CA HIS A 160 5.43 5.68 -13.04
C HIS A 160 4.08 6.34 -12.73
N LEU A 161 3.42 6.87 -13.77
CA LEU A 161 2.06 7.42 -13.61
C LEU A 161 1.01 6.30 -13.54
N ASP A 162 1.31 5.15 -14.16
CA ASP A 162 0.45 3.97 -14.24
C ASP A 162 -0.98 4.24 -14.76
N LEU A 163 -1.01 5.09 -15.78
CA LEU A 163 -2.20 5.47 -16.55
C LEU A 163 -2.24 4.81 -17.94
N ARG A 164 -1.59 3.66 -18.14
CA ARG A 164 -1.58 2.99 -19.45
C ARG A 164 -3.01 2.64 -19.88
N PRO A 165 -3.32 2.71 -21.18
CA PRO A 165 -4.60 2.20 -21.67
C PRO A 165 -4.66 0.68 -21.51
N VAL A 166 -5.85 0.19 -21.15
CA VAL A 166 -6.15 -1.26 -21.24
C VAL A 166 -6.32 -1.60 -22.72
N ILE A 167 -5.48 -2.50 -23.25
CA ILE A 167 -5.55 -2.96 -24.64
C ILE A 167 -6.40 -4.23 -24.75
N ASP A 168 -6.09 -5.23 -23.93
CA ASP A 168 -6.81 -6.52 -23.88
C ASP A 168 -7.26 -6.79 -22.44
N LYS A 169 -6.28 -6.88 -21.53
CA LYS A 169 -6.49 -7.11 -20.10
C LYS A 169 -5.76 -6.09 -19.24
N GLY A 170 -6.17 -5.97 -17.98
CA GLY A 170 -5.49 -5.12 -17.00
C GLY A 170 -4.08 -5.64 -16.69
N SER A 171 -3.19 -4.73 -16.28
CA SER A 171 -1.80 -5.01 -15.92
C SER A 171 -1.35 -4.18 -14.73
N SER A 172 -0.08 -4.30 -14.33
CA SER A 172 0.52 -3.49 -13.27
C SER A 172 0.71 -2.01 -13.63
N GLY A 173 0.26 -1.55 -14.81
CA GLY A 173 0.39 -0.14 -15.20
C GLY A 173 -0.91 0.49 -15.71
N THR A 174 -2.06 -0.18 -15.53
CA THR A 174 -3.37 0.26 -16.05
C THR A 174 -4.38 0.60 -14.96
N MET A 175 -4.14 0.18 -13.72
CA MET A 175 -5.09 0.27 -12.61
C MET A 175 -5.64 1.68 -12.39
N PHE A 176 -4.83 2.75 -12.44
CA PHE A 176 -5.35 4.11 -12.22
C PHE A 176 -6.20 4.62 -13.39
N ASN A 177 -5.95 4.16 -14.62
CA ASN A 177 -6.83 4.42 -15.76
C ASN A 177 -8.14 3.60 -15.65
N GLN A 178 -8.08 2.39 -15.11
CA GLN A 178 -9.27 1.60 -14.80
C GLN A 178 -10.10 2.25 -13.68
N ILE A 179 -9.45 2.75 -12.62
CA ILE A 179 -10.12 3.47 -11.53
C ILE A 179 -10.77 4.76 -12.05
N HIS A 180 -10.09 5.52 -12.91
CA HIS A 180 -10.69 6.68 -13.57
C HIS A 180 -12.00 6.34 -14.28
N ARG A 181 -12.01 5.25 -15.07
CA ARG A 181 -13.23 4.80 -15.76
C ARG A 181 -14.33 4.37 -14.78
N ILE A 182 -13.98 3.70 -13.67
CA ILE A 182 -14.93 3.33 -12.63
C ILE A 182 -15.56 4.57 -11.99
N CYS A 183 -14.75 5.61 -11.68
CA CYS A 183 -15.24 6.88 -11.19
C CYS A 183 -16.16 7.57 -12.20
N GLU A 184 -15.79 7.61 -13.49
CA GLU A 184 -16.65 8.17 -14.55
C GLU A 184 -18.00 7.45 -14.64
N ASP A 185 -18.00 6.12 -14.65
CA ASP A 185 -19.21 5.29 -14.72
C ASP A 185 -20.12 5.52 -13.50
N LYS A 186 -19.53 5.70 -12.31
CA LYS A 186 -20.25 6.02 -11.07
C LYS A 186 -20.58 7.52 -10.90
N LYS A 187 -20.12 8.40 -11.80
CA LYS A 187 -20.24 9.87 -11.73
C LYS A 187 -19.62 10.45 -10.45
N GLU A 188 -18.44 9.95 -10.11
CA GLU A 188 -17.64 10.38 -8.96
C GLU A 188 -16.37 11.07 -9.42
N ASP A 189 -15.81 11.92 -8.55
CA ASP A 189 -14.55 12.59 -8.85
C ASP A 189 -13.37 11.61 -8.81
N PHE A 190 -12.61 11.54 -9.91
CA PHE A 190 -11.33 10.86 -9.92
C PHE A 190 -10.22 11.79 -9.40
N ASN A 191 -9.91 11.65 -8.11
CA ASN A 191 -8.84 12.41 -7.47
C ASN A 191 -7.56 11.56 -7.40
N TYR A 192 -6.56 11.89 -8.20
CA TYR A 192 -5.29 11.16 -8.25
C TYR A 192 -4.08 12.10 -8.21
N LEU A 193 -3.16 11.84 -7.28
CA LEU A 193 -1.87 12.52 -7.15
C LEU A 193 -0.73 11.49 -7.18
N CYS A 194 0.12 11.55 -8.20
CA CYS A 194 1.35 10.74 -8.29
C CYS A 194 2.57 11.54 -7.82
N ILE A 195 3.30 11.05 -6.82
CA ILE A 195 4.47 11.70 -6.23
C ILE A 195 5.71 10.86 -6.56
N GLY A 196 6.69 11.50 -7.20
CA GLY A 196 7.94 10.83 -7.59
C GLY A 196 8.01 10.43 -9.07
N ALA A 197 7.06 10.88 -9.89
CA ALA A 197 7.03 10.52 -11.31
C ALA A 197 8.34 10.92 -12.01
N GLN A 198 8.89 10.01 -12.82
CA GLN A 198 10.14 10.22 -13.54
C GLN A 198 9.88 10.42 -15.03
N THR A 199 10.42 11.49 -15.59
CA THR A 199 10.19 11.84 -17.00
C THR A 199 10.82 10.84 -17.98
N TYR A 200 11.83 10.08 -17.55
CA TYR A 200 12.41 9.01 -18.37
C TYR A 200 11.70 7.65 -18.23
N ALA A 201 10.87 7.49 -17.19
CA ALA A 201 10.09 6.28 -16.95
C ALA A 201 8.68 6.37 -17.57
N ASN A 202 8.26 7.56 -18.00
CA ASN A 202 6.93 7.83 -18.54
C ASN A 202 7.02 8.44 -19.95
N THR A 203 6.24 7.90 -20.88
CA THR A 203 6.10 8.50 -22.22
C THR A 203 5.30 9.80 -22.15
N GLN A 204 5.50 10.70 -23.12
CA GLN A 204 4.71 11.94 -23.21
C GLN A 204 3.19 11.67 -23.27
N SER A 205 2.77 10.55 -23.87
CA SER A 205 1.36 10.15 -23.91
C SER A 205 0.76 9.91 -22.53
N LEU A 206 1.54 9.42 -21.55
CA LEU A 206 1.06 9.21 -20.19
C LEU A 206 0.91 10.55 -19.45
N PHE A 207 1.83 11.50 -19.64
CA PHE A 207 1.66 12.87 -19.12
C PHE A 207 0.46 13.57 -19.75
N ASN A 208 0.26 13.41 -21.07
CA ASN A 208 -0.92 13.96 -21.74
C ASN A 208 -2.21 13.35 -21.18
N LYS A 209 -2.23 12.03 -20.94
CA LYS A 209 -3.38 11.36 -20.32
C LYS A 209 -3.63 11.85 -18.90
N ALA A 210 -2.59 12.03 -18.10
CA ALA A 210 -2.70 12.59 -16.74
C ALA A 210 -3.37 13.98 -16.78
N ASN A 211 -2.91 14.87 -17.66
CA ASN A 211 -3.49 16.20 -17.84
C ASN A 211 -4.95 16.15 -18.34
N GLU A 212 -5.25 15.24 -19.28
CA GLU A 212 -6.60 15.06 -19.84
C GLU A 212 -7.62 14.68 -18.76
N ILE A 213 -7.25 13.80 -17.82
CA ILE A 213 -8.14 13.31 -16.76
C ILE A 213 -8.04 14.11 -15.45
N GLY A 214 -7.29 15.22 -15.44
CA GLY A 214 -7.10 16.05 -14.25
C GLY A 214 -6.25 15.40 -13.14
N ALA A 215 -5.48 14.36 -13.45
CA ALA A 215 -4.53 13.79 -12.50
C ALA A 215 -3.37 14.75 -12.24
N GLN A 216 -2.98 14.87 -10.96
CA GLN A 216 -1.86 15.69 -10.54
C GLN A 216 -0.60 14.82 -10.38
N TYR A 217 0.57 15.42 -10.57
CA TYR A 217 1.83 14.74 -10.33
C TYR A 217 2.93 15.69 -9.84
N ILE A 218 3.84 15.16 -9.02
CA ILE A 218 5.05 15.81 -8.54
C ILE A 218 6.24 14.99 -9.07
N LEU A 219 7.13 15.64 -9.82
CA LEU A 219 8.25 14.94 -10.43
C LEU A 219 9.35 14.65 -9.41
N ALA A 220 10.01 13.50 -9.51
CA ALA A 220 11.10 13.14 -8.60
C ALA A 220 12.21 14.20 -8.53
N LYS A 221 12.56 14.80 -9.68
CA LYS A 221 13.59 15.86 -9.77
C LYS A 221 13.27 17.12 -8.95
N ASP A 222 12.00 17.33 -8.61
CA ASP A 222 11.55 18.51 -7.86
C ASP A 222 11.47 18.23 -6.35
N ILE A 223 11.71 16.97 -5.94
CA ILE A 223 11.67 16.51 -4.54
C ILE A 223 13.10 16.44 -4.01
N SER A 224 13.40 17.29 -3.03
CA SER A 224 14.70 17.39 -2.37
C SER A 224 14.55 18.00 -0.99
N THR A 225 15.60 17.95 -0.17
CA THR A 225 15.59 18.59 1.16
C THR A 225 15.24 20.08 1.11
N SER A 226 15.72 20.80 0.09
CA SER A 226 15.44 22.24 -0.04
C SER A 226 14.02 22.56 -0.50
N SER A 227 13.33 21.60 -1.14
CA SER A 227 11.95 21.74 -1.59
C SER A 227 10.93 21.09 -0.66
N TYR A 228 11.35 20.41 0.42
CA TYR A 228 10.47 19.65 1.33
C TYR A 228 9.21 20.43 1.73
N ASN A 229 9.35 21.61 2.35
CA ASN A 229 8.22 22.41 2.82
C ASN A 229 7.23 22.76 1.69
N LYS A 230 7.74 22.99 0.48
CA LYS A 230 6.90 23.29 -0.70
C LYS A 230 6.13 22.05 -1.15
N ILE A 231 6.79 20.88 -1.17
CA ILE A 231 6.14 19.62 -1.53
C ILE A 231 5.10 19.23 -0.48
N GLU A 232 5.42 19.39 0.80
CA GLU A 232 4.49 19.18 1.90
C GLU A 232 3.27 20.10 1.79
N GLU A 233 3.47 21.39 1.49
CA GLU A 233 2.37 22.33 1.26
C GLU A 233 1.50 21.93 0.07
N GLN A 234 2.08 21.45 -1.03
CA GLN A 234 1.33 20.94 -2.18
C GLN A 234 0.47 19.73 -1.81
N ILE A 235 1.02 18.77 -1.06
CA ILE A 235 0.28 17.60 -0.57
C ILE A 235 -0.83 18.02 0.39
N SER A 236 -0.55 18.92 1.32
CA SER A 236 -1.54 19.45 2.27
C SER A 236 -2.70 20.14 1.55
N ASN A 237 -2.40 20.97 0.54
CA ASN A 237 -3.41 21.63 -0.30
C ASN A 237 -4.26 20.62 -1.08
N TYR A 238 -3.64 19.55 -1.61
CA TYR A 238 -4.37 18.47 -2.27
C TYR A 238 -5.33 17.75 -1.31
N ILE A 239 -4.89 17.47 -0.09
CA ILE A 239 -5.66 16.75 0.94
C ILE A 239 -6.78 17.60 1.55
N LYS A 240 -6.61 18.93 1.59
CA LYS A 240 -7.48 19.87 2.33
C LYS A 240 -8.98 19.64 2.06
N ASP A 241 -9.36 19.46 0.81
CA ASP A 241 -10.77 19.34 0.39
C ASP A 241 -11.21 17.88 0.16
N LYS A 242 -10.44 16.89 0.64
CA LYS A 242 -10.78 15.45 0.54
C LYS A 242 -11.29 14.92 1.88
N ASN A 243 -12.23 13.98 1.86
CA ASN A 243 -12.70 13.36 3.11
C ASN A 243 -11.85 12.14 3.49
N GLN A 244 -11.48 11.32 2.50
CA GLN A 244 -10.71 10.08 2.69
C GLN A 244 -9.54 10.01 1.70
N ILE A 245 -8.39 9.58 2.19
CA ILE A 245 -7.16 9.37 1.41
C ILE A 245 -6.85 7.88 1.38
N TYR A 246 -6.68 7.35 0.18
CA TYR A 246 -6.07 6.04 -0.06
C TYR A 246 -4.62 6.26 -0.50
N LEU A 247 -3.69 5.73 0.30
CA LEU A 247 -2.25 5.82 0.03
C LEU A 247 -1.73 4.51 -0.57
N THR A 248 -1.06 4.59 -1.71
CA THR A 248 -0.37 3.45 -2.33
C THR A 248 1.10 3.81 -2.55
N ILE A 249 1.99 2.87 -2.20
CA ILE A 249 3.43 3.06 -2.29
C ILE A 249 3.99 2.00 -3.24
N CYS A 250 4.35 2.41 -4.44
CA CYS A 250 5.16 1.58 -5.31
C CYS A 250 6.61 1.61 -4.82
N SER A 251 7.16 0.46 -4.41
CA SER A 251 8.54 0.41 -3.88
C SER A 251 9.59 0.86 -4.89
N ASP A 252 9.24 0.87 -6.19
CA ASP A 252 10.14 1.31 -7.24
C ASP A 252 10.33 2.83 -7.30
N VAL A 253 9.50 3.63 -6.61
CA VAL A 253 9.73 5.08 -6.46
C VAL A 253 11.08 5.38 -5.77
N LEU A 254 11.56 4.46 -4.94
CA LEU A 254 12.75 4.60 -4.13
C LEU A 254 14.00 4.33 -4.95
N SER A 255 15.10 5.02 -4.61
CA SER A 255 16.38 4.79 -5.29
C SER A 255 16.80 3.32 -5.19
N ALA A 256 17.29 2.78 -6.31
CA ALA A 256 17.79 1.40 -6.41
C ALA A 256 18.90 1.08 -5.39
N ALA A 257 19.60 2.09 -4.86
CA ALA A 257 20.56 1.93 -3.77
C ALA A 257 19.89 1.41 -2.48
N HIS A 258 18.64 1.82 -2.23
CA HIS A 258 17.86 1.47 -1.06
C HIS A 258 16.85 0.36 -1.35
N ALA A 259 16.20 0.37 -2.51
CA ALA A 259 15.17 -0.59 -2.92
C ALA A 259 15.53 -1.33 -4.24
N PRO A 260 16.57 -2.18 -4.25
CA PRO A 260 16.96 -2.91 -5.46
C PRO A 260 15.96 -4.02 -5.85
N GLY A 261 15.18 -4.50 -4.88
CA GLY A 261 14.28 -5.65 -4.98
C GLY A 261 12.94 -5.29 -5.59
N VAL A 262 12.93 -4.76 -6.82
CA VAL A 262 11.72 -4.35 -7.55
C VAL A 262 11.77 -4.77 -9.02
N SER A 263 10.64 -4.71 -9.73
CA SER A 263 10.60 -4.98 -11.18
C SER A 263 11.35 -3.92 -11.99
N ALA A 264 11.12 -2.62 -11.76
CA ALA A 264 11.74 -1.52 -12.50
C ALA A 264 12.58 -0.61 -11.59
N VAL A 265 13.86 -0.95 -11.41
CA VAL A 265 14.76 -0.18 -10.52
C VAL A 265 14.96 1.26 -10.99
N GLN A 266 14.99 2.20 -10.04
CA GLN A 266 15.20 3.63 -10.32
C GLN A 266 16.55 4.12 -9.80
N PRO A 267 17.56 4.36 -10.65
CA PRO A 267 18.86 4.86 -10.20
C PRO A 267 18.75 6.22 -9.49
N PHE A 268 17.88 7.10 -9.99
CA PHE A 268 17.57 8.42 -9.45
C PHE A 268 16.23 8.47 -8.71
N GLY A 269 15.78 7.33 -8.16
CA GLY A 269 14.61 7.29 -7.29
C GLY A 269 14.78 8.12 -6.03
N LEU A 270 13.69 8.26 -5.27
CA LEU A 270 13.64 9.11 -4.08
C LEU A 270 14.43 8.52 -2.91
N ASP A 271 14.91 9.43 -2.05
CA ASP A 271 15.48 9.06 -0.75
C ASP A 271 14.37 8.52 0.16
N PRO A 272 14.57 7.38 0.84
CA PRO A 272 13.52 6.80 1.67
C PRO A 272 13.10 7.66 2.87
N ASP A 273 14.02 8.41 3.48
CA ASP A 273 13.68 9.27 4.62
C ASP A 273 12.75 10.41 4.18
N MET A 274 13.03 11.00 3.01
CA MET A 274 12.18 12.01 2.39
C MET A 274 10.76 11.50 2.14
N VAL A 275 10.62 10.31 1.54
CA VAL A 275 9.32 9.69 1.29
C VAL A 275 8.58 9.41 2.60
N LEU A 276 9.29 8.89 3.61
CA LEU A 276 8.69 8.61 4.91
C LEU A 276 8.18 9.87 5.62
N GLN A 277 8.91 10.99 5.55
CA GLN A 277 8.46 12.27 6.12
C GLN A 277 7.16 12.76 5.45
N LEU A 278 7.06 12.67 4.12
CA LEU A 278 5.85 13.04 3.39
C LEU A 278 4.67 12.10 3.73
N ILE A 279 4.90 10.79 3.86
CA ILE A 279 3.89 9.83 4.32
C ILE A 279 3.38 10.19 5.71
N LYS A 280 4.26 10.55 6.65
CA LYS A 280 3.85 11.02 7.98
C LYS A 280 2.98 12.26 7.89
N SER A 281 3.30 13.22 7.03
CA SER A 281 2.47 14.41 6.82
C SER A 281 1.05 14.05 6.33
N ILE A 282 0.93 13.07 5.41
CA ILE A 282 -0.35 12.53 4.96
C ILE A 282 -1.12 11.88 6.11
N ILE A 283 -0.48 11.08 6.96
CA ILE A 283 -1.10 10.44 8.13
C ILE A 283 -1.64 11.50 9.10
N HIS A 284 -0.84 12.53 9.40
CA HIS A 284 -1.21 13.61 10.33
C HIS A 284 -2.41 14.45 9.86
N SER A 285 -2.80 14.37 8.58
CA SER A 285 -4.06 14.95 8.11
C SER A 285 -5.29 14.32 8.76
N GLY A 286 -5.17 13.11 9.33
CA GLY A 286 -6.27 12.35 9.93
C GLY A 286 -7.26 11.78 8.92
N LYS A 287 -6.96 11.84 7.61
CA LYS A 287 -7.85 11.43 6.52
C LYS A 287 -7.43 10.12 5.85
N LEU A 288 -6.31 9.50 6.26
CA LEU A 288 -5.86 8.24 5.69
C LEU A 288 -6.83 7.10 6.06
N CYS A 289 -7.41 6.45 5.05
CA CYS A 289 -8.41 5.40 5.22
C CYS A 289 -7.86 3.99 4.97
N SER A 290 -6.81 3.86 4.16
CA SER A 290 -6.16 2.59 3.85
C SER A 290 -4.79 2.80 3.22
N LEU A 291 -3.94 1.76 3.27
CA LEU A 291 -2.60 1.79 2.69
C LEU A 291 -2.24 0.49 1.98
N ASP A 292 -1.54 0.57 0.85
CA ASP A 292 -0.80 -0.59 0.31
C ASP A 292 0.62 -0.27 -0.11
N ILE A 293 1.42 -1.33 -0.21
CA ILE A 293 2.80 -1.28 -0.67
C ILE A 293 2.97 -2.34 -1.75
N ALA A 294 3.43 -1.93 -2.93
CA ALA A 294 3.57 -2.76 -4.12
C ALA A 294 5.04 -2.92 -4.56
N GLU A 295 5.25 -3.80 -5.54
CA GLU A 295 6.47 -4.04 -6.31
C GLU A 295 7.67 -4.60 -5.54
N VAL A 296 7.49 -5.08 -4.30
CA VAL A 296 8.56 -5.80 -3.59
C VAL A 296 8.77 -7.18 -4.21
N SER A 297 9.92 -7.39 -4.83
CA SER A 297 10.31 -8.62 -5.52
C SER A 297 11.55 -9.25 -4.86
N PRO A 298 11.38 -10.26 -3.98
CA PRO A 298 12.48 -10.86 -3.21
C PRO A 298 13.58 -11.47 -4.07
N ARG A 299 13.25 -11.90 -5.29
CA ARG A 299 14.21 -12.47 -6.24
C ARG A 299 15.32 -11.48 -6.62
N PHE A 300 15.02 -10.18 -6.61
CA PHE A 300 15.98 -9.11 -6.92
C PHE A 300 16.51 -8.41 -5.67
N ASP A 301 16.07 -8.83 -4.48
CA ASP A 301 16.37 -8.14 -3.25
C ASP A 301 17.64 -8.68 -2.58
N ALA A 302 18.69 -7.86 -2.57
CA ALA A 302 19.95 -8.24 -1.94
C ALA A 302 19.86 -8.08 -0.42
N ASP A 303 20.03 -9.18 0.32
CA ASP A 303 19.94 -9.22 1.79
C ASP A 303 18.58 -8.70 2.35
N ASN A 304 17.50 -8.95 1.60
CA ASN A 304 16.15 -8.48 1.93
C ASN A 304 16.08 -6.96 2.19
N ARG A 305 16.96 -6.16 1.56
CA ARG A 305 17.09 -4.72 1.82
C ARG A 305 15.77 -3.98 1.58
N THR A 306 15.10 -4.29 0.48
CA THR A 306 13.83 -3.68 0.08
C THR A 306 12.71 -4.13 1.01
N ALA A 307 12.63 -5.43 1.31
CA ALA A 307 11.64 -5.96 2.26
C ALA A 307 11.82 -5.38 3.67
N LYS A 308 13.06 -5.22 4.15
CA LYS A 308 13.38 -4.56 5.42
C LYS A 308 12.97 -3.10 5.41
N LEU A 309 13.26 -2.38 4.33
CA LEU A 309 12.88 -0.97 4.17
C LEU A 309 11.36 -0.79 4.21
N VAL A 310 10.63 -1.63 3.49
CA VAL A 310 9.16 -1.65 3.51
C VAL A 310 8.61 -2.01 4.89
N ALA A 311 9.21 -2.98 5.59
CA ALA A 311 8.83 -3.29 6.97
C ALA A 311 9.05 -2.10 7.92
N VAL A 312 10.13 -1.32 7.73
CA VAL A 312 10.37 -0.07 8.47
C VAL A 312 9.30 0.97 8.16
N TYR A 313 8.87 1.10 6.90
CA TYR A 313 7.78 2.01 6.53
C TYR A 313 6.49 1.63 7.25
N ILE A 314 6.12 0.34 7.25
CA ILE A 314 4.93 -0.15 7.96
C ILE A 314 5.04 0.17 9.46
N TYR A 315 6.18 -0.11 10.08
CA TYR A 315 6.43 0.22 11.49
C TYR A 315 6.25 1.73 11.77
N ALA A 316 6.81 2.58 10.92
CA ALA A 316 6.73 4.03 11.07
C ALA A 316 5.34 4.60 10.78
N VAL A 317 4.60 4.05 9.81
CA VAL A 317 3.20 4.38 9.54
C VAL A 317 2.35 4.12 10.78
N ILE A 318 2.48 2.93 11.37
CA ILE A 318 1.68 2.54 12.55
C ILE A 318 1.98 3.46 13.74
N ASN A 319 3.26 3.78 13.97
CA ASN A 319 3.63 4.74 15.03
C ASN A 319 3.09 6.14 14.75
N SER A 320 3.14 6.61 13.50
CA SER A 320 2.58 7.91 13.13
C SER A 320 1.05 7.95 13.31
N MET A 321 0.35 6.84 13.09
CA MET A 321 -1.09 6.74 13.39
C MET A 321 -1.37 6.80 14.89
N ILE A 322 -0.52 6.18 15.73
CA ILE A 322 -0.61 6.29 17.19
C ILE A 322 -0.43 7.76 17.61
N GLU A 323 0.65 8.40 17.14
CA GLU A 323 0.96 9.81 17.44
C GLU A 323 -0.21 10.73 17.04
N GLN A 324 -0.75 10.54 15.83
CA GLN A 324 -1.89 11.30 15.32
C GLN A 324 -3.15 11.12 16.20
N LYS A 325 -3.49 9.88 16.60
CA LYS A 325 -4.66 9.60 17.46
C LYS A 325 -4.48 10.19 18.87
N LEU A 326 -3.29 10.11 19.43
CA LEU A 326 -2.98 10.67 20.74
C LEU A 326 -3.07 12.20 20.72
N ASN A 327 -2.57 12.86 19.68
CA ASN A 327 -2.65 14.31 19.52
C ASN A 327 -4.08 14.85 19.32
N GLN A 328 -5.01 14.03 18.81
CA GLN A 328 -6.44 14.39 18.70
C GLN A 328 -7.22 14.21 20.02
N SER A 329 -6.65 13.52 21.00
CA SER A 329 -7.31 13.23 22.28
C SER A 329 -7.07 14.32 23.36
N TYR A 330 -6.34 15.37 23.01
CA TYR A 330 -6.06 16.57 23.83
C TYR A 330 -6.65 17.81 23.17
#